data_AF-A0ABD6B9C2-F1
#
_entry.id   AF-A0ABD6B9C2-F1
#
_cell.length_a   1.000
_cell.length_b   1.000
_cell.length_c   1.000
_cell.angle_alpha   90.00
_cell.angle_beta   90.00
_cell.angle_gamma   90.00
#
_symmetry.space_group_name_H-M   'P 1'
#
loop_
_entity.id
_entity.type
_entity.pdbx_description
1 polymer ?
#
loop_
_entity_poly.entity_id
_entity_poly.type
_entity_poly.pdbx_seq_one_letter_code
_entity_poly.pdbx_strand_id
1 'polypeptide(L)'
;MPKKPSDSRAVEYLAEKGPSPRKQLPVQNLATNVRALIGTLNISGGPGGGGSTEGVAGGLTEVAYLRDSHDLETVVRAWIEVNEAEVEQLPADSVRRRLRASVPREQRDVVSEVLSEAGYEVDYTDRGGRQTDPFECSLCGSSVPDIASHLPKCPER
;
A
#
# COMPACT_ATOMS: atom_id res chain seq x y z
N MET A 1 21.22 6.48 37.53
CA MET A 1 20.77 7.42 36.47
C MET A 1 19.98 6.61 35.45
N PRO A 2 18.70 6.92 35.18
CA PRO A 2 17.96 6.21 34.15
C PRO A 2 18.63 6.49 32.80
N LYS A 3 18.85 5.43 32.00
CA LYS A 3 19.37 5.57 30.63
C LYS A 3 18.42 6.51 29.86
N LYS A 4 18.93 7.62 29.32
CA LYS A 4 18.18 8.43 28.35
C LYS A 4 17.70 7.48 27.25
N PRO A 5 16.42 7.50 26.87
CA PRO A 5 15.93 6.61 25.83
C PRO A 5 16.76 6.89 24.57
N SER A 6 17.43 5.85 24.06
CA SER A 6 18.12 5.88 22.76
C SER A 6 17.17 6.23 21.60
N ASP A 7 15.86 6.26 21.89
CA ASP A 7 14.76 6.59 20.99
C ASP A 7 14.50 8.10 20.82
N SER A 8 15.16 9.01 21.57
CA SER A 8 14.88 10.46 21.45
C SER A 8 15.33 11.06 20.12
N ARG A 9 16.46 10.59 19.56
CA ARG A 9 17.05 11.20 18.35
C ARG A 9 16.24 10.98 17.08
N ALA A 10 15.60 9.82 16.93
CA ALA A 10 14.74 9.55 15.78
C ALA A 10 13.44 10.37 15.87
N VAL A 11 12.89 10.52 17.08
CA VAL A 11 11.72 11.37 17.32
C VAL A 11 12.06 12.84 17.11
N GLU A 12 13.18 13.33 17.65
CA GLU A 12 13.71 14.68 17.43
C GLU A 12 13.94 14.93 15.93
N TYR A 13 14.58 13.99 15.23
CA TYR A 13 14.80 14.09 13.79
C TYR A 13 13.50 14.21 13.02
N LEU A 14 12.51 13.35 13.29
CA LEU A 14 11.21 13.41 12.62
C LEU A 14 10.45 14.69 12.98
N ALA A 15 10.54 15.16 14.22
CA ALA A 15 9.91 16.42 14.63
C ALA A 15 10.55 17.64 13.91
N GLU A 16 11.85 17.59 13.61
CA GLU A 16 12.58 18.67 12.93
C GLU A 16 12.49 18.59 11.39
N LYS A 17 12.47 17.38 10.82
CA LYS A 17 12.56 17.15 9.37
C LYS A 17 11.24 16.72 8.73
N GLY A 18 10.23 16.37 9.52
CA GLY A 18 8.99 15.80 9.04
C GLY A 18 9.11 14.31 8.72
N PRO A 19 8.12 13.72 8.03
CA PRO A 19 8.18 12.33 7.58
C PRO A 19 9.41 12.08 6.71
N SER A 20 10.11 10.97 6.92
CA SER A 20 11.39 10.73 6.24
C SER A 20 11.65 9.25 5.97
N PRO A 21 12.46 8.91 4.94
CA PRO A 21 12.88 7.53 4.70
C PRO A 21 13.49 6.90 5.94
N ARG A 22 13.11 5.66 6.24
CA ARG A 22 13.57 4.95 7.44
C ARG A 22 15.11 4.85 7.52
N LYS A 23 15.79 4.75 6.37
CA LYS A 23 17.26 4.70 6.26
C LYS A 23 17.97 6.00 6.69
N GLN A 24 17.25 7.13 6.73
CA GLN A 24 17.80 8.43 7.12
C GLN A 24 17.71 8.69 8.62
N LEU A 25 16.94 7.88 9.36
CA LEU A 25 16.77 8.08 10.80
C LEU A 25 18.08 7.79 11.56
N PRO A 26 18.49 8.66 12.51
CA PRO A 26 19.68 8.46 13.32
C PRO A 26 19.43 7.42 14.43
N VAL A 27 19.29 6.14 14.05
CA VAL A 27 19.04 5.02 14.96
C VAL A 27 20.34 4.27 15.26
N GLN A 28 20.76 4.23 16.53
CA GLN A 28 21.92 3.43 16.95
C GLN A 28 21.48 1.99 17.23
N ASN A 29 22.02 1.03 16.48
CA ASN A 29 22.01 -0.41 16.80
C ASN A 29 20.65 -1.05 17.09
N LEU A 30 19.55 -0.49 16.60
CA LEU A 30 18.31 -1.24 16.49
C LEU A 30 18.47 -2.13 15.27
N ALA A 31 18.45 -3.45 15.49
CA ALA A 31 18.38 -4.42 14.41
C ALA A 31 17.34 -3.91 13.41
N THR A 32 17.65 -3.97 12.11
CA THR A 32 16.79 -3.51 10.99
C THR A 32 15.34 -4.02 11.10
N ASN A 33 15.14 -5.06 11.92
CA ASN A 33 13.89 -5.75 12.24
C ASN A 33 13.10 -5.21 13.44
N VAL A 34 13.54 -4.17 14.16
CA VAL A 34 12.77 -3.65 15.31
C VAL A 34 11.57 -2.84 14.79
N ARG A 35 10.40 -3.47 14.93
CA ARG A 35 9.09 -3.10 14.37
C ARG A 35 8.52 -1.74 14.80
N ALA A 36 9.05 -1.12 15.83
CA ALA A 36 8.60 0.21 16.26
C ALA A 36 9.76 0.89 17.01
N LEU A 37 10.25 2.02 16.49
CA LEU A 37 10.85 2.99 17.40
C LEU A 37 9.70 3.56 18.21
N ILE A 38 9.89 3.70 19.51
CA ILE A 38 8.85 4.23 20.39
C ILE A 38 8.49 5.65 19.90
N GLY A 39 7.23 5.84 19.51
CA GLY A 39 6.71 7.12 19.00
C GLY A 39 6.72 7.28 17.47
N THR A 40 7.25 6.33 16.70
CA THR A 40 7.27 6.41 15.22
C THR A 40 6.46 5.29 14.57
N LEU A 41 5.76 5.60 13.48
CA LEU A 41 5.13 4.63 12.58
C LEU A 41 5.83 4.63 11.22
N ASN A 42 5.57 3.60 10.40
CA ASN A 42 6.01 3.55 9.01
C ASN A 42 4.82 3.35 8.07
N ILE A 43 4.92 3.89 6.85
CA ILE A 43 4.12 3.54 5.69
C ILE A 43 5.03 2.88 4.64
N SER A 44 4.66 1.70 4.15
CA SER A 44 5.56 0.87 3.32
C SER A 44 4.95 0.39 2.00
N GLY A 45 3.66 0.65 1.73
CA GLY A 45 3.02 0.21 0.50
C GLY A 45 3.14 -1.31 0.26
N GLY A 46 3.31 -2.12 1.31
CA GLY A 46 3.49 -3.56 1.22
C GLY A 46 2.46 -4.32 2.06
N PRO A 47 2.29 -5.64 1.86
CA PRO A 47 1.40 -6.44 2.68
C PRO A 47 1.88 -6.41 4.13
N GLY A 48 1.08 -5.76 4.98
CA GLY A 48 1.14 -5.69 6.44
C GLY A 48 2.34 -6.33 7.15
N GLY A 49 3.15 -5.49 7.80
CA GLY A 49 3.79 -5.86 9.06
C GLY A 49 5.21 -6.42 8.97
N GLY A 50 6.18 -5.51 8.96
CA GLY A 50 7.37 -5.67 9.80
C GLY A 50 8.36 -6.75 9.39
N GLY A 51 8.76 -6.77 8.12
CA GLY A 51 10.00 -7.35 7.64
C GLY A 51 10.55 -6.44 6.55
N SER A 52 11.86 -6.18 6.56
CA SER A 52 12.50 -5.40 5.50
C SER A 52 12.16 -6.02 4.15
N THR A 53 11.39 -5.33 3.31
CA THR A 53 11.12 -5.75 1.93
C THR A 53 12.21 -5.26 0.98
N GLU A 54 13.47 -5.21 1.43
CA GLU A 54 14.58 -5.26 0.47
C GLU A 54 14.55 -6.67 -0.15
N GLY A 55 14.14 -6.75 -1.42
CA GLY A 55 14.36 -7.94 -2.25
C GLY A 55 13.19 -8.88 -2.50
N VAL A 56 11.99 -8.65 -1.96
CA VAL A 56 10.81 -9.48 -2.32
C VAL A 56 9.73 -8.61 -2.96
N ALA A 57 9.76 -8.58 -4.30
CA ALA A 57 8.82 -7.90 -5.20
C ALA A 57 8.77 -6.35 -5.11
N GLY A 58 9.83 -5.68 -5.61
CA GLY A 58 9.78 -4.23 -5.89
C GLY A 58 9.64 -3.35 -4.65
N GLY A 59 10.60 -3.46 -3.74
CA GLY A 59 10.56 -2.87 -2.40
C GLY A 59 10.57 -1.36 -2.40
N LEU A 60 9.38 -0.77 -2.24
CA LEU A 60 9.20 0.65 -2.02
C LEU A 60 9.83 1.04 -0.68
N THR A 61 10.48 2.19 -0.65
CA THR A 61 11.10 2.77 0.53
C THR A 61 10.05 3.11 1.58
N GLU A 62 10.26 2.61 2.80
CA GLU A 62 9.41 2.95 3.94
C GLU A 62 9.67 4.39 4.40
N VAL A 63 8.59 5.14 4.66
CA VAL A 63 8.64 6.47 5.27
C VAL A 63 8.16 6.38 6.71
N ALA A 64 9.00 6.86 7.63
CA ALA A 64 8.72 6.93 9.05
C ALA A 64 8.10 8.30 9.43
N TYR A 65 7.20 8.31 10.41
CA TYR A 65 6.49 9.51 10.87
C TYR A 65 6.04 9.42 12.33
N LEU A 66 5.69 10.56 12.92
CA LEU A 66 5.13 10.65 14.27
C LEU A 66 3.60 10.64 14.19
N ARG A 67 2.96 9.63 14.80
CA ARG A 67 1.51 9.37 14.68
C ARG A 67 0.63 10.58 15.00
N ASP A 68 1.00 11.32 16.04
CA ASP A 68 0.17 12.40 16.59
C ASP A 68 0.68 13.80 16.21
N SER A 69 1.79 13.88 15.47
CA SER A 69 2.41 15.16 15.07
C SER A 69 2.40 15.41 13.57
N HIS A 70 2.38 14.35 12.76
CA HIS A 70 2.33 14.46 11.30
C HIS A 70 0.95 14.03 10.81
N ASP A 71 0.31 14.88 10.02
CA ASP A 71 -0.92 14.50 9.34
C ASP A 71 -0.63 13.46 8.25
N LEU A 72 -1.62 12.61 7.97
CA LEU A 72 -1.46 11.50 7.06
C LEU A 72 -1.23 11.96 5.61
N GLU A 73 -1.78 13.11 5.21
CA GLU A 73 -1.58 13.64 3.87
C GLU A 73 -0.10 13.93 3.62
N THR A 74 0.55 14.66 4.53
CA THR A 74 1.98 14.96 4.47
C THR A 74 2.83 13.69 4.42
N VAL A 75 2.44 12.66 5.18
CA VAL A 75 3.13 11.36 5.19
C VAL A 75 3.01 10.65 3.83
N VAL A 76 1.82 10.65 3.22
CA VAL A 76 1.60 10.02 1.91
C VAL A 76 2.34 10.78 0.81
N ARG A 77 2.34 12.11 0.83
CA ARG A 77 3.10 12.94 -0.13
C ARG A 77 4.61 12.67 -0.04
N ALA A 78 5.16 12.65 1.17
CA ALA A 78 6.57 12.30 1.39
C ALA A 78 6.91 10.89 0.89
N TRP A 79 5.97 9.94 1.04
CA TRP A 79 6.15 8.59 0.50
C TRP A 79 6.15 8.56 -1.02
N ILE A 80 5.26 9.31 -1.68
CA ILE A 80 5.22 9.41 -3.15
C ILE A 80 6.54 10.00 -3.67
N GLU A 81 7.01 11.11 -3.08
CA GLU A 81 8.26 11.77 -3.48
C GLU A 81 9.46 10.83 -3.40
N VAL A 82 9.56 10.07 -2.30
CA VAL A 82 10.68 9.14 -2.08
C VAL A 82 10.65 7.95 -3.05
N ASN A 83 9.48 7.60 -3.58
CA ASN A 83 9.26 6.42 -4.42
C ASN A 83 8.80 6.78 -5.84
N GLU A 84 8.98 8.03 -6.28
CA GLU A 84 8.41 8.55 -7.53
C GLU A 84 8.74 7.63 -8.73
N ALA A 85 10.02 7.28 -8.89
CA ALA A 85 10.51 6.45 -9.99
C ALA A 85 9.92 5.03 -9.98
N GLU A 86 9.76 4.41 -8.81
CA GLU A 86 9.16 3.08 -8.67
C GLU A 86 7.64 3.11 -8.79
N VAL A 87 6.99 4.16 -8.31
CA VAL A 87 5.54 4.34 -8.34
C VAL A 87 5.06 4.56 -9.77
N GLU A 88 5.80 5.32 -10.59
CA GLU A 88 5.51 5.50 -12.02
C GLU A 88 5.51 4.18 -12.82
N GLN A 89 6.28 3.18 -12.36
CA GLN A 89 6.36 1.87 -13.01
C GLN A 89 5.26 0.91 -12.56
N LEU A 90 4.47 1.28 -11.55
CA LEU A 90 3.41 0.45 -10.98
C LEU A 90 2.03 0.91 -11.44
N PRO A 91 1.07 -0.02 -11.63
CA PRO A 91 -0.32 0.36 -11.85
C PRO A 91 -0.84 1.20 -10.67
N ALA A 92 -1.53 2.32 -10.95
CA ALA A 92 -2.09 3.21 -9.93
C ALA A 92 -2.93 2.46 -8.88
N ASP A 93 -3.71 1.46 -9.31
CA ASP A 93 -4.49 0.63 -8.41
C ASP A 93 -3.64 -0.23 -7.46
N SER A 94 -2.50 -0.72 -7.93
CA SER A 94 -1.54 -1.46 -7.11
C SER A 94 -1.00 -0.56 -6.00
N VAL A 95 -0.56 0.66 -6.35
CA VAL A 95 -0.06 1.67 -5.41
C VAL A 95 -1.14 2.05 -4.39
N ARG A 96 -2.37 2.31 -4.87
CA ARG A 96 -3.52 2.64 -4.02
C ARG A 96 -3.87 1.53 -3.04
N ARG A 97 -3.98 0.29 -3.51
CA ARG A 97 -4.32 -0.87 -2.66
C ARG A 97 -3.26 -1.08 -1.58
N ARG A 98 -1.99 -0.93 -1.95
CA ARG A 98 -0.82 -1.03 -1.08
C ARG A 98 -0.85 0.01 0.04
N LEU A 99 -0.98 1.29 -0.28
CA LEU A 99 -1.01 2.37 0.73
C LEU A 99 -2.26 2.30 1.62
N ARG A 100 -3.44 1.99 1.05
CA ARG A 100 -4.68 1.82 1.83
C ARG A 100 -4.60 0.64 2.83
N ALA A 101 -3.74 -0.34 2.57
CA ALA A 101 -3.49 -1.46 3.49
C ALA A 101 -2.56 -1.07 4.65
N SER A 102 -1.75 -0.02 4.49
CA SER A 102 -0.83 0.49 5.51
C SER A 102 -1.49 1.44 6.52
N VAL A 103 -2.75 1.82 6.31
CA VAL A 103 -3.49 2.77 7.17
C VAL A 103 -4.80 2.16 7.70
N PRO A 104 -5.30 2.63 8.85
CA PRO A 104 -6.63 2.29 9.35
C PRO A 104 -7.74 2.59 8.33
N ARG A 105 -8.85 1.85 8.41
CA ARG A 105 -9.92 1.89 7.39
C ARG A 105 -10.51 3.29 7.25
N GLU A 106 -10.69 3.99 8.37
CA GLU A 106 -11.20 5.35 8.52
C GLU A 106 -10.31 6.41 7.88
N GLN A 107 -9.04 6.10 7.60
CA GLN A 107 -8.06 7.02 7.02
C GLN A 107 -7.76 6.72 5.54
N ARG A 108 -8.43 5.72 4.97
CA ARG A 108 -8.19 5.28 3.59
C ARG A 108 -8.64 6.26 2.52
N ASP A 109 -9.55 7.17 2.86
CA ASP A 109 -10.07 8.15 1.91
C ASP A 109 -9.04 9.27 1.70
N VAL A 110 -8.37 9.73 2.78
CA VAL A 110 -7.21 10.63 2.69
C VAL A 110 -6.13 10.09 1.75
N VAL A 111 -5.78 8.79 1.87
CA VAL A 111 -4.83 8.16 0.95
C VAL A 111 -5.32 8.21 -0.50
N SER A 112 -6.61 8.01 -0.73
CA SER A 112 -7.18 8.02 -2.08
C SER A 112 -7.21 9.42 -2.68
N GLU A 113 -7.50 10.43 -1.87
CA GLU A 113 -7.51 11.84 -2.27
C GLU A 113 -6.12 12.28 -2.70
N VAL A 114 -5.11 12.08 -1.84
CA VAL A 114 -3.71 12.47 -2.14
C VAL A 114 -3.17 11.76 -3.39
N LEU A 115 -3.49 10.48 -3.56
CA LEU A 115 -3.08 9.75 -4.76
C LEU A 115 -3.75 10.28 -6.03
N SER A 116 -5.04 10.64 -5.95
CA SER A 116 -5.78 11.20 -7.09
C SER A 116 -5.23 12.58 -7.48
N GLU A 117 -4.93 13.44 -6.50
CA GLU A 117 -4.29 14.73 -6.72
C GLU A 117 -2.88 14.61 -7.33
N ALA A 118 -2.15 13.55 -6.96
CA ALA A 118 -0.84 13.24 -7.52
C ALA A 118 -0.90 12.55 -8.91
N GLY A 119 -2.09 12.41 -9.52
CA GLY A 119 -2.28 11.83 -10.85
C GLY A 119 -2.41 10.31 -10.88
N TYR A 120 -2.48 9.65 -9.72
CA TYR A 120 -2.69 8.20 -9.58
C TYR A 120 -4.18 7.86 -9.43
N GLU A 121 -5.01 8.44 -10.29
CA GLU A 121 -6.44 8.14 -10.31
C GLU A 121 -6.69 6.71 -10.81
N VAL A 122 -7.64 6.03 -10.18
CA VAL A 122 -8.02 4.67 -10.56
C VAL A 122 -9.43 4.71 -11.11
N ASP A 123 -9.56 4.42 -12.39
CA ASP A 123 -10.87 4.22 -13.01
C ASP A 123 -11.44 2.85 -12.61
N TYR A 124 -12.61 2.87 -12.00
CA TYR A 124 -13.35 1.68 -11.60
C TYR A 124 -14.57 1.40 -12.48
N THR A 125 -14.83 2.22 -13.50
CA THR A 125 -16.01 2.08 -14.37
C THR A 125 -16.13 0.68 -14.98
N ASP A 126 -15.01 0.07 -15.34
CA ASP A 126 -14.98 -1.27 -15.96
C ASP A 126 -14.81 -2.44 -14.96
N ARG A 127 -14.59 -2.17 -13.67
CA ARG A 127 -14.36 -3.24 -12.66
C ARG A 127 -15.61 -3.76 -11.97
N GLY A 128 -16.75 -3.12 -12.21
CA GLY A 128 -18.07 -3.51 -11.69
C GLY A 128 -18.89 -4.38 -12.63
N GLY A 129 -18.38 -4.68 -13.83
CA GLY A 129 -19.06 -5.55 -14.78
C GLY A 129 -19.19 -6.96 -14.21
N ARG A 130 -20.37 -7.30 -13.67
CA ARG A 130 -20.85 -8.68 -13.81
C ARG A 130 -20.60 -9.04 -15.27
N GLN A 131 -19.91 -10.14 -15.52
CA GLN A 131 -19.75 -10.64 -16.87
C GLN A 131 -21.12 -10.63 -17.57
N THR A 132 -21.30 -9.70 -18.50
CA THR A 132 -22.56 -9.50 -19.24
C THR A 132 -22.61 -10.42 -20.45
N ASP A 133 -21.44 -10.79 -20.96
CA ASP A 133 -21.32 -11.58 -22.16
C ASP A 133 -21.48 -13.06 -21.82
N PRO A 134 -22.47 -13.74 -22.42
CA PRO A 134 -22.66 -15.17 -22.22
C PRO A 134 -21.45 -15.95 -22.75
N PHE A 135 -21.09 -17.01 -22.04
CA PHE A 135 -20.07 -17.97 -22.46
C PHE A 135 -20.58 -18.85 -23.58
N GLU A 136 -19.77 -19.17 -24.58
CA GLU A 136 -20.07 -20.26 -25.49
C GLU A 136 -19.62 -21.61 -24.91
N CYS A 137 -20.54 -22.57 -24.86
CA CYS A 137 -20.21 -23.93 -24.50
C CYS A 137 -19.49 -24.63 -25.65
N SER A 138 -18.24 -25.05 -25.43
CA SER A 138 -17.44 -25.76 -26.43
C SER A 138 -17.94 -27.16 -26.79
N LEU A 139 -18.89 -27.72 -26.03
CA LEU A 139 -19.45 -29.05 -26.28
C LEU A 139 -20.70 -29.00 -27.17
N CYS A 140 -21.63 -28.07 -26.88
CA CYS A 140 -22.91 -27.99 -27.59
C CYS A 140 -23.11 -26.69 -28.39
N GLY A 141 -22.12 -25.80 -28.40
CA GLY A 141 -22.19 -24.50 -29.08
C GLY A 141 -23.20 -23.51 -28.49
N SER A 142 -23.84 -23.83 -27.36
CA SER A 142 -24.86 -22.96 -26.76
C SER A 142 -24.22 -21.78 -26.04
N SER A 143 -24.75 -20.58 -26.28
CA SER A 143 -24.39 -19.36 -25.54
C SER A 143 -25.15 -19.34 -24.21
N VAL A 144 -24.43 -19.35 -23.10
CA VAL A 144 -24.97 -19.52 -21.73
C VAL A 144 -24.39 -18.49 -20.77
N PRO A 145 -25.19 -17.96 -19.83
CA PRO A 145 -24.73 -16.92 -18.90
C PRO A 145 -23.71 -17.45 -17.87
N ASP A 146 -23.72 -18.75 -17.59
CA ASP A 146 -22.79 -19.40 -16.67
C ASP A 146 -22.47 -20.82 -17.15
N ILE A 147 -21.20 -21.05 -17.49
CA ILE A 147 -20.72 -22.35 -17.96
C ILE A 147 -20.80 -23.43 -16.88
N ALA A 148 -20.58 -23.07 -15.61
CA ALA A 148 -20.55 -24.03 -14.50
C ALA A 148 -21.94 -24.62 -14.23
N SER A 149 -22.98 -23.78 -14.30
CA SER A 149 -24.38 -24.21 -14.16
C SER A 149 -24.91 -24.97 -15.38
N HIS A 150 -24.36 -24.70 -16.58
CA HIS A 150 -24.76 -25.35 -17.82
C HIS A 150 -24.16 -26.77 -17.98
N LEU A 151 -22.86 -26.95 -17.68
CA LEU A 151 -22.14 -28.21 -17.95
C LEU A 151 -22.86 -29.48 -17.44
N PRO A 152 -23.47 -29.53 -16.23
CA PRO A 152 -24.20 -30.71 -15.76
C PRO A 152 -25.48 -31.03 -16.55
N LYS A 153 -26.03 -30.05 -17.28
CA LYS A 153 -27.27 -30.14 -18.08
C LYS A 153 -27.01 -30.06 -19.58
N CYS A 154 -25.74 -30.07 -19.99
CA CYS A 154 -25.38 -29.99 -21.40
C CYS A 154 -25.86 -31.25 -22.12
N PRO A 155 -26.59 -31.13 -23.24
CA PRO A 155 -27.13 -32.28 -23.97
C PRO A 155 -26.04 -33.15 -24.64
N GLU A 156 -24.87 -32.57 -24.89
CA GLU A 156 -23.72 -33.20 -25.55
C GLU A 156 -22.62 -33.64 -24.55
N ARG A 157 -23.00 -33.86 -23.28
CA ARG A 157 -22.08 -34.29 -22.23
C ARG A 157 -21.86 -35.79 -22.20
#